data_AF-A0A1I4WMQ5-F1
#
_entry.id   AF-A0A1I4WMQ5-F1
#
_cell.length_a   1.000
_cell.length_b   1.000
_cell.length_c   1.000
_cell.angle_alpha   90.00
_cell.angle_beta   90.00
_cell.angle_gamma   90.00
#
_symmetry.space_group_name_H-M   'P 1'
#
loop_
_entity.id
_entity.type
_entity.pdbx_description
1 polymer ?
#
loop_
_entity_poly.entity_id
_entity_poly.type
_entity_poly.pdbx_seq_one_letter_code
_entity_poly.pdbx_strand_id
1 'polypeptide(L)' 'MTEGDPIARRLRDYGFVRGEPVRLVGRGPIGADPLLVQIGFTRFALRRAEAARVIVEKSA' A
#
# COMPACT_ATOMS: atom_id res chain seq x y z
N MET A 1 -3.71 -2.18 -22.09
CA MET A 1 -2.59 -1.39 -21.53
C MET A 1 -3.17 -0.03 -21.19
N THR A 2 -3.71 0.11 -19.98
CA THR A 2 -4.55 1.27 -19.66
C THR A 2 -3.65 2.42 -19.23
N GLU A 3 -3.53 3.39 -20.12
CA GLU A 3 -2.89 4.67 -19.89
C GLU A 3 -3.61 5.37 -18.72
N GLY A 4 -2.90 5.56 -17.61
CA GLY A 4 -3.28 6.48 -16.54
C GLY A 4 -4.19 5.96 -15.42
N ASP A 5 -3.87 4.85 -14.74
CA ASP A 5 -4.43 4.64 -13.39
C ASP A 5 -3.70 5.57 -12.39
N PRO A 6 -4.33 6.67 -11.92
CA PRO A 6 -3.70 7.60 -11.00
C PRO A 6 -3.37 6.95 -9.65
N ILE A 7 -4.11 5.92 -9.25
CA ILE A 7 -3.86 5.18 -8.01
C ILE A 7 -2.60 4.33 -8.18
N ALA A 8 -2.46 3.61 -9.31
CA ALA A 8 -1.25 2.83 -9.58
C ALA A 8 0.01 3.71 -9.60
N ARG A 9 -0.10 4.94 -10.12
CA ARG A 9 1.01 5.91 -10.09
C ARG A 9 1.33 6.34 -8.66
N ARG A 10 0.33 6.77 -7.88
CA ARG A 10 0.54 7.17 -6.47
C ARG A 10 1.12 6.05 -5.62
N LEU A 11 0.66 4.82 -5.81
CA LEU A 11 1.20 3.65 -5.11
C LEU A 11 2.70 3.48 -5.41
N ARG A 12 3.11 3.63 -6.67
CA ARG A 12 4.54 3.62 -7.02
C ARG A 12 5.30 4.79 -6.39
N ASP A 13 4.72 5.98 -6.37
CA ASP A 13 5.33 7.17 -5.76
C ASP A 13 5.51 7.01 -4.24
N TYR A 14 4.65 6.23 -3.57
CA TYR A 14 4.81 5.86 -2.15
C TYR A 14 5.87 4.76 -1.90
N GLY A 15 6.36 4.12 -2.95
CA GLY A 15 7.33 3.03 -2.85
C GLY A 15 6.74 1.63 -2.88
N PHE A 16 5.48 1.45 -3.31
CA PHE A 16 4.96 0.12 -3.66
C PHE A 16 5.57 -0.39 -4.97
N VAL A 17 6.84 -0.75 -4.90
CA VAL A 17 7.64 -1.28 -6.01
C VAL A 17 8.16 -2.67 -5.67
N ARG A 18 8.59 -3.41 -6.68
CA ARG A 18 9.17 -4.76 -6.50
C ARG A 18 10.44 -4.67 -5.65
N GLY A 19 10.52 -5.53 -4.63
CA GLY A 19 11.69 -5.66 -3.77
C GLY A 19 11.64 -4.81 -2.49
N GLU A 20 10.71 -3.86 -2.37
CA GLU A 20 10.61 -3.07 -1.15
C GLU A 20 9.77 -3.76 -0.07
N PRO A 21 10.28 -3.87 1.17
CA PRO A 21 9.54 -4.49 2.25
C PRO A 21 8.40 -3.57 2.69
N VAL A 22 7.19 -4.12 2.65
CA VAL A 22 5.98 -3.46 3.14
C VAL A 22 5.54 -4.14 4.43
N ARG A 23 5.39 -3.36 5.50
CA ARG A 23 4.90 -3.84 6.79
C ARG A 23 3.53 -3.25 7.09
N LEU A 24 2.55 -4.09 7.38
CA LEU A 24 1.28 -3.62 7.94
C LEU A 24 1.47 -3.34 9.44
N VAL A 25 1.38 -2.07 9.83
CA VAL A 25 1.58 -1.59 11.21
C VAL A 25 0.27 -1.56 11.98
N GLY A 26 -0.85 -1.32 11.30
CA GLY A 26 -2.16 -1.20 11.95
C GLY A 26 -3.31 -1.13 10.97
N ARG A 27 -4.52 -1.15 11.53
CA ARG A 27 -5.79 -1.02 10.80
C ARG A 27 -6.63 0.05 11.47
N GLY A 28 -7.31 0.86 10.66
CA GLY A 28 -8.19 1.91 11.17
C GLY A 28 -9.37 1.34 11.97
N PRO A 29 -9.96 2.15 12.86
CA PRO A 29 -10.99 1.71 13.81
C PRO A 29 -12.32 1.32 13.14
N ILE A 30 -12.59 1.82 11.93
CA ILE A 30 -13.86 1.58 11.22
C ILE A 30 -13.58 0.74 9.97
N GLY A 31 -14.11 -0.48 9.93
CA GLY A 31 -14.00 -1.35 8.75
C GLY A 31 -12.57 -1.75 8.35
N ALA A 32 -11.60 -1.60 9.27
CA ALA A 32 -10.17 -1.73 9.00
C ALA A 32 -9.64 -0.75 7.91
N ASP A 33 -10.28 0.40 7.74
CA ASP A 33 -9.85 1.48 6.85
C ASP A 33 -9.52 2.75 7.65
N PRO A 34 -8.38 3.43 7.38
CA PRO A 34 -7.31 3.04 6.45
C PRO A 34 -6.38 1.97 7.04
N LEU A 35 -5.64 1.28 6.18
CA LEU A 35 -4.55 0.39 6.57
C LEU A 35 -3.29 1.23 6.80
N LEU A 36 -2.70 1.11 7.98
CA LEU A 36 -1.43 1.78 8.28
C LEU A 36 -0.29 0.86 7.82
N VAL A 37 0.39 1.25 6.75
CA VAL A 37 1.52 0.52 6.18
C VAL A 37 2.81 1.30 6.39
N GLN A 38 3.92 0.58 6.49
CA GLN A 38 5.26 1.14 6.54
C GLN A 38 6.06 0.61 5.35
N ILE A 39 6.69 1.51 4.62
CA ILE A 39 7.54 1.23 3.46
C ILE A 39 8.86 1.93 3.73
N GLY A 40 9.94 1.14 3.85
CA GLY A 40 11.21 1.64 4.39
C GLY A 40 11.02 2.28 5.78
N PHE A 41 11.27 3.58 5.89
CA PHE A 41 11.14 4.35 7.15
C PHE A 41 9.84 5.16 7.25
N THR A 42 9.04 5.22 6.18
CA THR A 42 7.88 6.09 6.10
C THR A 42 6.60 5.30 6.35
N ARG A 43 5.65 5.91 7.06
CA ARG A 43 4.32 5.33 7.32
C ARG A 43 3.27 6.02 6.47
N PHE A 44 2.45 5.23 5.81
CA PHE A 44 1.37 5.70 4.96
C PHE A 44 0.04 5.14 5.46
N ALA A 45 -0.99 5.99 5.47
CA ALA A 45 -2.37 5.55 5.65
C ALA A 45 -2.94 5.24 4.27
N LEU A 46 -3.08 3.96 3.95
CA LEU A 46 -3.56 3.49 2.66
C LEU A 46 -5.03 3.11 2.75
N ARG A 47 -5.88 3.63 1.86
CA ARG A 47 -7.28 3.20 1.81
C ARG A 47 -7.36 1.73 1.43
N ARG A 48 -8.31 1.00 2.01
CA ARG A 48 -8.58 -0.40 1.69
C ARG A 48 -8.84 -0.61 0.19
N ALA A 49 -9.51 0.33 -0.46
CA ALA A 49 -9.75 0.31 -1.90
C ALA A 49 -8.47 0.42 -2.74
N GLU A 50 -7.46 1.17 -2.27
CA GLU A 50 -6.16 1.29 -2.92
C GLU A 50 -5.29 0.06 -2.63
N ALA A 51 -5.28 -0.42 -1.38
CA ALA A 51 -4.57 -1.63 -0.98
C ALA A 51 -5.05 -2.88 -1.72
N ALA A 52 -6.33 -2.95 -2.08
CA ALA A 52 -6.87 -4.04 -2.90
C ALA A 52 -6.23 -4.14 -4.30
N ARG A 53 -5.54 -3.09 -4.77
CA ARG A 53 -4.81 -3.08 -6.05
C ARG A 53 -3.36 -3.51 -5.94
N VAL A 54 -2.85 -3.71 -4.71
CA VAL A 54 -1.46 -4.10 -4.46
C VAL A 54 -1.41 -5.57 -4.07
N ILE A 55 -0.54 -6.32 -4.73
CA ILE A 55 -0.24 -7.71 -4.39
C ILE A 55 1.11 -7.72 -3.68
N VAL A 56 1.14 -8.33 -2.49
CA VAL A 56 2.36 -8.51 -1.70
C VAL A 56 2.58 -10.00 -1.43
N GLU A 57 3.84 -10.40 -1.37
CA GLU A 57 4.24 -11.73 -0.94
C GLU A 57 4.60 -11.70 0.54
N LYS A 58 4.20 -12.74 1.28
CA LYS A 58 4.51 -12.84 2.69
C LYS A 58 6.00 -13.19 2.82
N SER A 59 6.79 -12.28 3.39
CA SER A 59 8.15 -12.60 3.80
C SER A 59 8.09 -13.60 4.96
N ALA A 60 8.77 -14.75 4.81
CA ALA A 60 8.89 -15.79 5.83
C ALA A 60 9.72 -15.32 7.04
#